data_AF-A0A352T029-F1
#
_entry.id   AF-A0A352T029-F1
#
_cell.length_a   1.000
_cell.length_b   1.000
_cell.length_c   1.000
_cell.angle_alpha   90.00
_cell.angle_beta   90.00
_cell.angle_gamma   90.00
#
_symmetry.space_group_name_H-M   'P 1'
#
loop_
_entity.id
_entity.type
_entity.pdbx_description
1 polymer ?
#
loop_
_entity_poly.entity_id
_entity_poly.type
_entity_poly.pdbx_seq_one_letter_code
_entity_poly.pdbx_strand_id
1 'polypeptide(L)' 'MGKNMTPIQAIRKKCLECSNDQYNEIRACMIDTCPLYLFRVGENYSKKEECTSEQITIESIEHE' A
#
# COMPACT_ATOMS: atom_id res chain seq x y z
N MET A 1 15.80 -12.22 -5.62
CA MET A 1 14.86 -11.10 -5.79
C MET A 1 14.06 -10.89 -4.52
N GLY A 2 14.51 -9.99 -3.63
CA GLY A 2 13.69 -9.55 -2.50
C GLY A 2 12.50 -8.78 -3.04
N LYS A 3 11.31 -9.37 -2.97
CA LYS A 3 10.08 -8.70 -3.38
C LYS A 3 9.82 -7.64 -2.30
N ASN A 4 10.21 -6.40 -2.55
CA ASN A 4 9.87 -5.27 -1.70
C ASN A 4 8.35 -5.18 -1.65
N MET A 5 7.74 -5.79 -0.63
CA MET A 5 6.30 -5.77 -0.46
C MET A 5 5.93 -4.34 -0.11
N THR A 6 5.06 -3.73 -0.91
CA THR A 6 4.49 -2.45 -0.52
C THR A 6 3.66 -2.64 0.75
N PRO A 7 3.52 -1.61 1.61
CA PRO A 7 2.68 -1.71 2.81
C PRO A 7 1.27 -2.24 2.50
N ILE A 8 0.69 -1.84 1.36
CA ILE A 8 -0.61 -2.35 0.87
C ILE A 8 -0.56 -3.86 0.58
N GLN A 9 0.51 -4.37 -0.03
CA GLN A 9 0.67 -5.81 -0.26
C GLN A 9 0.80 -6.59 1.05
N ALA A 10 1.50 -6.05 2.05
CA ALA A 10 1.62 -6.67 3.37
C ALA A 10 0.27 -6.70 4.10
N ILE A 11 -0.47 -5.58 4.08
CA ILE A 11 -1.83 -5.50 4.64
C ILE A 11 -2.76 -6.49 3.95
N ARG A 12 -2.73 -6.56 2.62
CA ARG A 12 -3.57 -7.49 1.86
C ARG A 12 -3.24 -8.96 2.16
N LYS A 13 -1.96 -9.29 2.37
CA LYS A 13 -1.54 -10.62 2.85
C LYS A 13 -2.12 -10.91 4.25
N LYS A 14 -2.10 -9.94 5.16
CA LYS A 14 -2.71 -10.09 6.48
C LYS A 14 -4.22 -10.31 6.40
N CYS A 15 -4.91 -9.58 5.54
CA CYS A 15 -6.34 -9.78 5.28
C CYS A 15 -6.63 -11.17 4.69
N LEU A 16 -5.73 -11.68 3.84
CA LEU A 16 -5.82 -13.00 3.24
C LEU A 16 -5.70 -14.11 4.31
N GLU A 17 -4.71 -14.01 5.20
CA GLU A 17 -4.56 -14.93 6.33
C GLU A 17 -5.78 -14.88 7.27
N CYS A 18 -6.32 -13.69 7.53
CA CYS A 18 -7.52 -13.51 8.35
C CYS A 18 -8.77 -14.15 7.72
N SER A 19 -8.84 -14.19 6.38
CA SER A 19 -9.99 -14.68 5.62
C SER A 19 -9.82 -16.13 5.15
N ASN A 20 -8.87 -16.87 5.74
CA ASN A 20 -8.53 -18.25 5.37
C ASN A 20 -8.22 -18.41 3.86
N ASP A 21 -7.40 -17.50 3.34
CA ASP A 21 -7.01 -17.41 1.93
C ASP A 21 -8.15 -17.15 0.92
N GLN A 22 -9.31 -16.71 1.42
CA GLN A 22 -10.44 -16.36 0.56
C GLN A 22 -10.40 -14.87 0.15
N TYR A 23 -10.04 -14.60 -1.09
CA TYR A 23 -10.01 -13.24 -1.63
C TYR A 23 -11.38 -12.56 -1.68
N ASN A 24 -12.46 -13.34 -1.84
CA ASN A 24 -13.83 -12.83 -1.88
C ASN A 24 -14.24 -12.26 -0.52
N GLU A 25 -13.86 -12.94 0.56
CA GLU A 25 -14.10 -12.53 1.95
C GLU A 25 -13.40 -11.21 2.28
N ILE A 26 -12.22 -10.92 1.71
CA ILE A 26 -11.56 -9.62 1.91
C ILE A 26 -12.43 -8.45 1.38
N ARG A 27 -13.11 -8.65 0.25
CA ARG A 27 -14.02 -7.63 -0.33
C ARG A 27 -15.36 -7.59 0.40
N ALA A 28 -15.86 -8.76 0.80
CA ALA A 28 -17.12 -8.92 1.53
C ALA A 28 -17.01 -8.68 3.04
N CYS A 29 -15.80 -8.43 3.55
CA CYS A 29 -15.54 -8.20 4.97
C CYS A 29 -16.42 -7.05 5.47
N MET A 30 -17.22 -7.32 6.50
CA MET A 30 -18.14 -6.34 7.12
C MET A 30 -17.57 -5.72 8.39
N ILE A 31 -16.31 -6.00 8.73
CA ILE A 31 -15.65 -5.49 9.95
C ILE A 31 -15.13 -4.07 9.65
N ASP A 32 -16.04 -3.10 9.66
CA ASP A 32 -15.76 -1.67 9.49
C ASP A 32 -14.90 -1.08 10.61
N THR A 33 -14.96 -1.67 11.79
CA THR A 33 -14.09 -1.34 12.94
C THR A 33 -12.63 -1.77 12.78
N CYS A 34 -12.31 -2.56 11.75
CA CYS A 34 -10.94 -3.01 11.52
C CYS A 34 -10.06 -1.86 11.03
N PRO A 35 -8.89 -1.59 11.65
CA PRO A 35 -7.98 -0.53 11.20
C PRO A 35 -7.43 -0.76 9.78
N LEU A 36 -7.49 -2.01 9.30
CA LEU A 36 -7.08 -2.37 7.94
C LEU A 36 -8.22 -2.29 6.92
N TYR A 37 -9.45 -2.00 7.34
CA TYR A 37 -10.64 -2.02 6.48
C TYR A 37 -10.47 -1.11 5.25
N LEU A 38 -9.93 0.10 5.44
CA LEU A 38 -9.70 1.06 4.35
C LEU A 38 -8.64 0.61 3.33
N PHE A 39 -7.71 -0.24 3.75
CA PHE A 39 -6.57 -0.68 2.94
C PHE A 39 -6.75 -2.12 2.41
N ARG A 40 -7.84 -2.80 2.76
CA ARG A 40 -8.12 -4.21 2.42
C ARG A 40 -8.27 -4.43 0.92
N VAL A 41 -8.90 -3.47 0.25
CA VAL A 41 -8.97 -3.38 -1.19
C VAL A 41 -7.88 -2.39 -1.55
N GLY A 42 -6.85 -2.83 -2.28
CA GLY A 42 -5.86 -1.92 -2.83
C GLY A 42 -6.56 -1.05 -3.86
N GLU A 43 -7.26 -0.03 -3.40
CA GLU A 43 -7.84 0.97 -4.26
C GLU A 43 -6.65 1.64 -4.93
N ASN A 44 -6.59 1.52 -6.25
CA ASN A 44 -5.51 2.11 -7.00
C ASN A 44 -5.59 3.62 -6.72
N TYR A 45 -4.68 4.14 -5.90
CA TYR A 45 -4.25 5.52 -6.00
C TYR A 45 -3.52 5.68 -7.34
N SER A 46 -4.24 5.44 -8.44
CA SER A 46 -3.86 5.91 -9.76
C SER A 46 -3.99 7.41 -9.65
N LYS A 47 -2.85 8.02 -9.31
CA LYS A 47 -2.54 9.44 -9.41
C LYS A 47 -3.57 10.18 -10.28
N LYS A 48 -4.46 10.94 -9.64
CA LYS A 48 -4.81 12.23 -10.23
C LYS A 48 -3.60 13.10 -9.92
N GLU A 49 -2.76 13.35 -10.93
CA GLU A 49 -1.59 14.22 -10.81
C GLU A 49 -2.05 15.63 -10.46
N GLU A 50 -1.67 16.16 -9.29
CA GLU A 50 -1.46 17.60 -9.10
C GLU A 50 -0.17 17.83 -8.31
N CYS A 51 0.63 18.72 -8.88
CA CYS A 51 2.01 19.08 -8.60
C CYS A 51 2.14 19.96 -7.35
N THR A 52 3.09 19.65 -6.47
CA THR A 52 3.90 20.68 -5.79
C THR A 52 5.30 20.15 -5.50
N SER A 53 6.28 20.85 -6.07
CA SER A 53 7.68 21.04 -5.63
C SER A 53 7.89 20.59 -4.18
N GLU A 54 8.86 19.76 -3.82
CA GLU A 54 10.28 20.13 -3.83
C GLU A 54 11.16 18.92 -4.19
N GLN A 55 12.00 19.10 -5.20
CA GLN A 55 12.98 18.12 -5.63
C GLN A 55 14.20 18.31 -4.73
N ILE A 56 14.41 17.42 -3.74
CA ILE A 56 15.73 17.36 -3.11
C ILE A 56 16.62 16.57 -4.06
N THR A 57 17.30 17.28 -4.96
CA THR A 57 18.34 16.72 -5.81
C THR A 57 19.54 16.38 -4.93
N ILE A 58 19.74 15.09 -4.66
CA ILE A 58 21.01 14.57 -4.15
C ILE A 58 21.96 14.47 -5.34
N GLU A 59 22.45 15.61 -5.83
CA GLU A 59 23.65 15.65 -6.67
C GLU A 59 24.25 17.07 -6.65
N SER A 60 24.99 17.35 -5.58
CA SER A 60 25.99 18.42 -5.43
C SER A 60 26.44 18.29 -3.96
N ILE A 61 27.52 17.64 -3.56
CA ILE A 61 28.88 17.60 -4.10
C ILE A 61 29.58 16.39 -3.44
N GLU A 62 30.11 15.46 -4.24
CA GLU A 62 31.32 14.73 -3.84
C GLU A 62 32.53 15.65 -4.08
N HIS A 63 33.57 15.51 -3.25
CA HIS A 63 34.95 16.05 -3.41
C HIS A 63 35.20 17.49 -2.93
N GLU A 64 35.62 17.65 -1.66
CA GLU A 64 37.04 17.75 -1.25
C GLU A 64 37.18 17.40 0.24
#